data_AF-A0A382LBT4-F1
#
_entry.id   AF-A0A382LBT4-F1
#
_cell.length_a   1.000
_cell.length_b   1.000
_cell.length_c   1.000
_cell.angle_alpha   90.00
_cell.angle_beta   90.00
_cell.angle_gamma   90.00
#
_symmetry.space_group_name_H-M   'P 1'
#
loop_
_entity.id
_entity.type
_entity.pdbx_description
1 polymer ?
#
loop_
_entity_poly.entity_id
_entity_poly.type
_entity_poly.pdbx_seq_one_letter_code
_entity_poly.pdbx_strand_id
1 'polypeptide(L)'
;MSLNTQNFRTLALSTVVAVAAISSPVNAQLSPPTGPSFGGSVPNSKKVVSGIVWYGILKDGLAEAKRTGKPILLITAAAQCGGVPGMW
;
A
#
# COMPACT_ATOMS: atom_id res chain seq x y z
N MET A 1 2.74 -40.99 35.02
CA MET A 1 1.88 -39.82 34.75
C MET A 1 1.15 -40.10 33.43
N SER A 2 -0.06 -40.69 33.51
CA SER A 2 -0.82 -41.08 32.31
C SER A 2 -1.73 -39.91 31.92
N LEU A 3 -1.37 -39.16 30.88
CA LEU A 3 -2.25 -38.14 30.34
C LEU A 3 -3.38 -38.85 29.55
N ASN A 4 -4.61 -38.72 30.06
CA ASN A 4 -5.82 -39.19 29.40
C ASN A 4 -5.88 -38.67 27.95
N THR A 5 -6.08 -39.57 26.97
CA THR A 5 -6.08 -39.26 25.53
C THR A 5 -7.09 -38.16 25.16
N GLN A 6 -8.19 -38.02 25.91
CA GLN A 6 -9.12 -36.91 25.72
C GLN A 6 -8.54 -35.56 26.14
N ASN A 7 -7.84 -35.49 27.28
CA ASN A 7 -7.22 -34.27 27.80
C ASN A 7 -6.07 -33.79 26.91
N PHE A 8 -5.31 -34.73 26.32
CA PHE A 8 -4.27 -34.40 25.36
C PHE A 8 -4.84 -33.82 24.06
N ARG A 9 -5.99 -34.34 23.59
CA ARG A 9 -6.68 -33.81 22.40
C ARG A 9 -7.22 -32.40 22.63
N THR A 10 -7.85 -32.13 23.76
CA THR A 10 -8.35 -30.78 24.08
C THR A 10 -7.22 -29.78 24.26
N LEU A 11 -6.12 -30.16 24.91
CA LEU A 11 -4.94 -29.31 25.01
C LEU A 11 -4.36 -29.01 23.62
N ALA A 12 -4.13 -30.03 22.79
CA ALA A 12 -3.58 -29.84 21.44
C ALA A 12 -4.46 -28.96 20.55
N LEU A 13 -5.78 -29.12 20.60
CA LEU A 13 -6.72 -28.28 19.85
C LEU A 13 -6.66 -26.82 20.31
N SER A 14 -6.56 -26.59 21.62
CA SER A 14 -6.50 -25.24 22.20
C SER A 14 -5.20 -24.51 21.78
N THR A 15 -4.06 -25.21 21.77
CA THR A 15 -2.79 -24.62 21.33
C THR A 15 -2.79 -24.28 19.84
N VAL A 16 -3.38 -25.12 19.00
CA VAL A 16 -3.45 -24.86 17.54
C VAL A 16 -4.29 -23.61 17.25
N VAL A 17 -5.43 -23.43 17.92
CA VAL A 17 -6.28 -22.24 17.77
C VAL A 17 -5.54 -20.98 18.23
N ALA A 18 -4.82 -21.06 19.36
CA ALA A 18 -4.04 -19.94 19.85
C ALA A 18 -2.97 -19.50 18.84
N VAL A 19 -2.19 -20.44 18.30
CA VAL A 19 -1.11 -20.13 17.34
C VAL A 19 -1.64 -19.54 16.02
N ALA A 20 -2.79 -20.01 15.54
CA ALA A 20 -3.42 -19.46 14.33
C ALA A 20 -3.88 -18.00 14.52
N ALA A 21 -4.36 -17.63 15.71
CA ALA A 21 -4.82 -16.27 16.00
C ALA A 21 -3.68 -15.23 16.02
N ILE A 22 -2.48 -15.59 16.49
CA ILE A 22 -1.32 -14.68 16.56
C ILE A 22 -0.45 -14.64 15.30
N SER A 23 -0.60 -15.60 14.39
CA SER A 23 0.19 -15.68 13.15
C SER A 23 -0.45 -15.03 11.93
N SER A 24 -1.61 -14.38 12.10
CA SER A 24 -2.27 -13.67 11.01
C SER A 24 -1.45 -12.44 10.61
N PRO A 25 -0.97 -12.32 9.36
CA PRO A 25 -0.26 -11.13 8.91
C PRO A 25 -1.23 -9.94 8.92
N VAL A 26 -0.98 -8.98 9.81
CA VAL A 26 -1.66 -7.68 9.78
C VAL A 26 -1.13 -6.95 8.55
N ASN A 27 -1.85 -7.06 7.43
CA ASN A 27 -1.60 -6.21 6.28
C ASN A 27 -2.01 -4.79 6.67
N ALA A 28 -1.03 -3.92 6.94
CA ALA A 28 -1.26 -2.49 7.21
C ALA A 28 -1.75 -1.73 5.96
N GLN A 29 -1.90 -2.41 4.82
CA GLN A 29 -2.43 -1.82 3.61
C GLN A 29 -3.97 -1.79 3.69
N LEU A 30 -4.50 -0.59 3.92
CA LEU A 30 -5.92 -0.29 3.74
C LEU A 30 -6.37 -0.80 2.37
N SER A 31 -7.60 -1.32 2.30
CA SER A 31 -8.21 -1.67 1.02
C SER A 31 -8.09 -0.46 0.06
N PRO A 32 -7.77 -0.69 -1.23
CA PRO A 32 -7.68 0.39 -2.19
C PRO A 32 -8.93 1.28 -2.11
N PRO A 33 -8.78 2.62 -2.15
CA PRO A 33 -9.91 3.52 -2.17
C PRO A 33 -10.86 3.12 -3.30
N THR A 34 -12.14 2.91 -2.99
CA THR A 34 -13.18 2.61 -3.98
C THR A 34 -13.63 3.84 -4.77
N GLY A 35 -13.24 5.04 -4.30
CA GLY A 35 -13.47 6.30 -4.98
C GLY A 35 -12.48 6.57 -6.12
N PRO A 36 -12.84 7.43 -7.08
CA PRO A 36 -11.96 7.80 -8.18
C PRO A 36 -10.72 8.52 -7.67
N SER A 37 -9.55 7.91 -7.87
CA SER A 37 -8.24 8.52 -7.56
C SER A 37 -7.49 8.86 -8.85
N PHE A 38 -6.57 9.82 -8.75
CA PHE A 38 -5.53 10.02 -9.75
C PHE A 38 -4.40 9.01 -9.48
N GLY A 39 -3.76 8.48 -10.52
CA GLY A 39 -2.66 7.52 -10.35
C GLY A 39 -2.65 6.34 -11.32
N GLY A 40 -3.68 6.16 -12.15
CA GLY A 40 -3.70 5.21 -13.29
C GLY A 40 -3.69 3.71 -12.95
N SER A 41 -3.15 3.34 -11.79
CA SER A 41 -2.90 1.95 -11.39
C SER A 41 -4.01 1.33 -10.55
N VAL A 42 -5.07 2.08 -10.21
CA VAL A 42 -6.23 1.56 -9.45
C VAL A 42 -7.47 1.42 -10.34
N PRO A 43 -8.29 0.37 -10.14
CA PRO A 43 -9.60 0.25 -10.79
C PRO A 43 -10.40 1.51 -10.45
N ASN A 44 -10.96 2.19 -11.45
CA ASN A 44 -11.67 3.47 -11.34
C ASN A 44 -10.79 4.75 -11.30
N SER A 45 -9.51 4.68 -11.71
CA SER A 45 -8.70 5.88 -11.90
C SER A 45 -9.29 6.82 -12.95
N LYS A 46 -9.38 8.12 -12.67
CA LYS A 46 -9.75 9.11 -13.70
C LYS A 46 -8.66 9.19 -14.77
N LYS A 47 -9.05 9.40 -16.02
CA LYS A 47 -8.12 9.59 -17.15
C LYS A 47 -7.11 10.69 -16.80
N VAL A 48 -5.83 10.38 -16.92
CA VAL A 48 -4.76 11.37 -16.78
C VAL A 48 -5.03 12.51 -17.78
N VAL A 49 -5.09 13.74 -17.27
CA VAL A 49 -5.32 14.92 -18.10
C VAL A 49 -4.15 15.10 -19.08
N SER A 50 -4.47 15.43 -20.33
CA SER A 50 -3.43 15.75 -21.31
C SER A 50 -2.69 17.03 -20.92
N GLY A 51 -1.38 17.08 -21.15
CA GLY A 51 -0.57 18.27 -20.89
C GLY A 51 0.19 18.27 -19.55
N ILE A 52 0.08 17.21 -18.75
CA ILE A 52 0.94 16.99 -17.59
C ILE A 52 1.92 15.86 -17.89
N VAL A 53 3.20 16.13 -17.67
CA VAL A 53 4.28 15.13 -17.70
C VAL A 53 4.76 14.91 -16.28
N TRP A 54 4.82 13.66 -15.84
CA TRP A 54 5.26 13.28 -14.50
C TRP A 54 6.70 12.78 -14.55
N TYR A 55 7.56 13.34 -13.69
CA TYR A 55 8.94 12.88 -13.50
C TYR A 55 9.06 12.23 -12.12
N GLY A 56 9.38 10.94 -12.07
CA GLY A 56 9.57 10.21 -10.80
C GLY A 56 10.85 10.59 -10.06
N ILE A 57 11.82 11.19 -10.76
CA ILE A 57 13.11 11.63 -10.21
C ILE A 57 13.22 13.15 -10.30
N LEU A 58 13.44 13.82 -9.17
CA LEU A 58 13.54 15.29 -9.10
C LEU A 58 14.60 15.87 -10.05
N LYS A 59 15.74 15.19 -10.19
CA LYS A 59 16.83 15.60 -11.09
C LYS A 59 16.34 15.75 -12.54
N ASP A 60 15.52 14.82 -13.01
CA ASP A 60 15.06 14.80 -14.40
C ASP A 60 14.01 15.89 -14.64
N GLY A 61 13.11 16.11 -13.66
CA GLY A 61 12.17 17.23 -13.67
C GLY A 61 12.88 18.59 -13.69
N LEU A 62 13.96 18.75 -12.91
CA LEU A 62 14.78 19.97 -12.92
C LEU A 62 15.54 20.16 -14.23
N ALA A 63 16.05 19.08 -14.83
CA ALA A 63 16.68 19.14 -16.15
C ALA A 63 15.70 19.64 -17.22
N GLU A 64 14.46 19.16 -17.19
CA GLU A 64 13.40 19.61 -18.09
C GLU A 64 12.98 21.07 -17.84
N ALA A 65 12.86 21.46 -16.56
CA ALA A 65 12.56 22.84 -16.17
C ALA A 65 13.60 23.80 -16.76
N LYS A 66 14.89 23.44 -16.66
CA LYS A 66 16.00 24.22 -17.22
C LYS A 66 15.98 24.25 -18.74
N ARG A 67 15.69 23.12 -19.40
CA ARG A 67 15.63 23.02 -20.87
C ARG A 67 14.50 23.87 -21.46
N THR A 68 13.35 23.93 -20.77
CA THR A 68 12.13 24.59 -21.26
C THR A 68 11.94 26.00 -20.71
N GLY A 69 12.66 26.39 -19.66
CA GLY A 69 12.46 27.64 -18.94
C GLY A 69 11.12 27.71 -18.19
N LYS A 70 10.47 26.57 -17.92
CA LYS A 70 9.18 26.49 -17.24
C LYS A 70 9.36 26.05 -15.78
N PRO A 71 8.56 26.58 -14.84
CA PRO A 71 8.56 26.11 -13.46
C PRO A 71 8.01 24.69 -13.34
N ILE A 72 8.39 23.98 -12.27
CA ILE A 72 7.87 22.66 -11.92
C ILE A 72 7.03 22.72 -10.64
N LEU A 73 6.08 21.78 -10.53
CA LEU A 73 5.36 21.49 -9.30
C LEU A 73 5.93 20.20 -8.69
N LEU A 74 6.52 20.29 -7.50
CA LEU A 74 7.00 19.13 -6.76
C LEU A 74 5.92 18.66 -5.78
N ILE A 75 5.45 17.44 -5.95
CA ILE A 75 4.51 16.77 -5.04
C ILE A 75 5.25 15.66 -4.32
N THR A 76 5.19 15.66 -2.99
CA THR A 76 5.67 14.57 -2.14
C THR A 76 4.50 14.01 -1.36
N ALA A 77 4.37 12.68 -1.34
CA ALA A 77 3.37 12.00 -0.55
C ALA A 77 4.01 10.74 0.05
N ALA A 78 3.75 10.50 1.33
CA ALA A 78 4.04 9.20 1.92
C ALA A 78 2.88 8.26 1.58
N ALA A 79 3.14 7.20 0.81
CA ALA A 79 2.11 6.23 0.41
C ALA A 79 1.38 5.59 1.62
N GLN A 80 2.00 5.60 2.79
CA GLN A 80 1.43 5.09 4.04
C GLN A 80 0.57 6.12 4.80
N CYS A 81 0.55 7.39 4.39
CA CYS A 81 -0.19 8.44 5.04
C CYS A 81 -1.46 8.80 4.25
N GLY A 82 -2.62 8.81 4.92
CA GLY A 82 -3.84 9.42 4.37
C GLY A 82 -4.49 8.70 3.18
N GLY A 83 -4.14 7.43 2.92
CA GLY A 83 -4.75 6.64 1.84
C GLY A 83 -4.43 7.15 0.43
N VAL A 84 -3.28 7.84 0.26
CA VAL A 84 -2.80 8.26 -1.06
C VAL A 84 -2.21 7.05 -1.79
N PRO A 85 -2.90 6.49 -2.81
CA PRO A 85 -2.37 5.36 -3.55
C PRO A 85 -1.07 5.77 -4.24
N GLY A 86 -0.05 4.92 -4.07
CA GLY A 86 1.34 5.20 -4.39
C GLY A 86 1.55 5.88 -5.74
N MET A 87 2.18 7.07 -5.69
CA MET A 87 3.15 7.42 -6.72
C MET A 87 4.28 6.40 -6.57
N TRP A 88 4.36 5.47 -7.52
CA TRP A 88 5.53 4.60 -7.69
C TRP A 88 6.33 5.14 -8.87
#